data_AF-A0A7J8FB45-F1
#
_entry.id   AF-A0A7J8FB45-F1
#
_cell.length_a   1.000
_cell.length_b   1.000
_cell.length_c   1.000
_cell.angle_alpha   90.00
_cell.angle_beta   90.00
_cell.angle_gamma   90.00
#
_symmetry.space_group_name_H-M   'P 1'
#
loop_
_entity.id
_entity.type
_entity.pdbx_description
1 polymer ?
#
loop_
_entity_poly.entity_id
_entity_poly.type
_entity_poly.pdbx_seq_one_letter_code
_entity_poly.pdbx_strand_id
1 'polypeptide(L)'
;MKVLGVLVVFTSCLMGPTHSSFWQFQRMVKLVTGRSAFFTYYGYGCYCGLGGKGTPVDDTDRCCRAHDCCYEKLKQLGCQPLLSSYQFHIVNRTVVWLPSENPQAGEN
;
A
#
# COMPACT_ATOMS: atom_id res chain seq x y z
N MET A 1 -0.98 -44.56 -7.37
CA MET A 1 -1.89 -43.80 -6.49
C MET A 1 -1.19 -42.91 -5.45
N LYS A 2 0.11 -42.59 -5.59
CA LYS A 2 0.84 -41.71 -4.66
C LYS A 2 1.09 -40.29 -5.20
N VAL A 3 0.96 -40.11 -6.53
CA VAL A 3 1.23 -38.84 -7.21
C VAL A 3 0.02 -37.88 -7.11
N LEU A 4 -1.22 -38.39 -7.10
CA LEU A 4 -2.41 -37.57 -6.89
C LEU A 4 -2.43 -36.89 -5.51
N GLY A 5 -1.94 -37.56 -4.46
CA GLY A 5 -1.88 -36.99 -3.11
C GLY A 5 -0.90 -35.82 -2.98
N VAL A 6 0.17 -35.81 -3.79
CA VAL A 6 1.18 -34.73 -3.78
C VAL A 6 0.64 -33.48 -4.49
N LEU A 7 -0.19 -33.64 -5.52
CA LEU A 7 -0.75 -32.51 -6.27
C LEU A 7 -1.71 -31.65 -5.44
N VAL A 8 -2.46 -32.28 -4.52
CA VAL A 8 -3.46 -31.58 -3.68
C VAL A 8 -2.79 -30.66 -2.64
N VAL A 9 -1.61 -31.05 -2.13
CA VAL A 9 -0.90 -30.28 -1.08
C VAL A 9 -0.34 -28.96 -1.60
N PHE A 10 -0.02 -28.86 -2.89
CA PHE A 10 0.43 -27.58 -3.47
C PHE A 10 -0.71 -26.58 -3.68
N THR A 11 -1.95 -27.05 -3.90
CA THR A 11 -3.08 -26.16 -4.21
C THR A 11 -3.61 -25.38 -3.01
N SER A 12 -3.41 -25.86 -1.78
CA SER A 12 -3.92 -25.20 -0.57
C SER A 12 -3.05 -24.03 -0.07
N CYS A 13 -1.82 -23.89 -0.57
CA CYS A 13 -0.93 -22.77 -0.19
C CYS A 13 -1.07 -21.53 -1.12
N LEU A 14 -1.86 -21.63 -2.20
CA LEU A 14 -1.98 -20.56 -3.20
C LEU A 14 -3.18 -19.61 -2.99
N MET A 15 -4.01 -19.81 -1.97
CA MET A 15 -5.26 -19.04 -1.79
C MET A 15 -5.43 -18.44 -0.40
N GLY A 16 -4.38 -17.84 0.15
CA GLY A 16 -4.56 -16.71 1.06
C GLY A 16 -4.59 -15.44 0.22
N PRO A 17 -5.68 -14.66 0.12
CA PRO A 17 -5.60 -13.33 -0.46
C PRO A 17 -4.75 -12.48 0.47
N THR A 18 -3.43 -12.47 0.24
CA THR A 18 -2.57 -11.41 0.76
C THR A 18 -3.01 -10.16 0.00
N HIS A 19 -3.97 -9.43 0.58
CA HIS A 19 -4.39 -8.15 0.03
C HIS A 19 -3.16 -7.26 0.00
N SER A 20 -2.56 -7.13 -1.18
CA SER A 20 -1.28 -6.49 -1.42
C SER A 20 -1.40 -5.01 -1.05
N SER A 21 -0.43 -4.48 -0.32
CA SER A 21 -0.56 -3.18 0.33
C SER A 21 -0.79 -2.00 -0.63
N PHE A 22 -0.28 -2.08 -1.86
CA PHE A 22 -0.60 -1.10 -2.90
C PHE A 22 -2.11 -1.03 -3.20
N TRP A 23 -2.76 -2.19 -3.35
CA TRP A 23 -4.21 -2.25 -3.61
C TRP A 23 -5.02 -1.80 -2.39
N GLN A 24 -4.50 -2.02 -1.19
CA GLN A 24 -5.11 -1.52 0.04
C GLN A 24 -5.05 0.01 0.10
N PHE A 25 -3.90 0.61 -0.24
CA PHE A 25 -3.77 2.07 -0.36
C PHE A 25 -4.72 2.62 -1.43
N GLN A 26 -4.79 1.98 -2.60
CA GLN A 26 -5.74 2.37 -3.64
C GLN A 26 -7.19 2.34 -3.13
N ARG A 27 -7.57 1.29 -2.38
CA ARG A 27 -8.91 1.16 -1.79
C ARG A 27 -9.16 2.28 -0.79
N MET A 28 -8.18 2.60 0.06
CA MET A 28 -8.26 3.67 1.04
C MET A 28 -8.52 5.02 0.39
N VAL A 29 -7.69 5.40 -0.60
CA VAL A 29 -7.86 6.65 -1.35
C VAL A 29 -9.22 6.70 -2.02
N LYS A 30 -9.65 5.61 -2.68
CA LYS A 30 -10.95 5.54 -3.36
C LYS A 30 -12.12 5.77 -2.42
N LEU A 31 -12.08 5.22 -1.21
CA LEU A 31 -13.16 5.35 -0.23
C LEU A 31 -13.19 6.73 0.44
N VAL A 32 -12.03 7.37 0.62
CA VAL A 32 -11.92 8.71 1.23
C VAL A 32 -12.28 9.81 0.22
N THR A 33 -11.70 9.76 -0.98
CA THR A 33 -11.80 10.84 -1.98
C THR A 33 -12.87 10.60 -3.04
N GLY A 34 -13.35 9.36 -3.19
CA GLY A 34 -14.21 8.95 -4.30
C GLY A 34 -13.48 8.78 -5.63
N ARG A 35 -12.15 9.00 -5.68
CA ARG A 35 -11.34 8.92 -6.89
C ARG A 35 -10.40 7.72 -6.87
N SER A 36 -10.16 7.12 -8.03
CA SER A 36 -9.24 5.98 -8.10
C SER A 36 -7.79 6.45 -7.95
N ALA A 37 -7.06 5.95 -6.94
CA ALA A 37 -5.64 6.30 -6.73
C ALA A 37 -4.81 6.15 -8.02
N PHE A 38 -4.93 4.99 -8.66
CA PHE A 38 -4.20 4.69 -9.88
C PHE A 38 -4.63 5.59 -11.06
N PHE A 39 -5.88 5.53 -11.52
CA PHE A 39 -6.31 6.30 -12.69
C PHE A 39 -6.29 7.83 -12.54
N THR A 40 -6.39 8.37 -11.32
CA THR A 40 -6.46 9.82 -11.10
C THR A 40 -5.11 10.43 -10.77
N TYR A 41 -4.29 9.75 -9.98
CA TYR A 41 -3.08 10.35 -9.42
C TYR A 41 -1.81 9.73 -9.99
N TYR A 42 -1.83 8.52 -10.55
CA TYR A 42 -0.63 7.93 -11.14
C TYR A 42 -0.20 8.71 -12.38
N GLY A 43 1.03 9.21 -12.38
CA GLY A 43 1.60 10.07 -13.42
C GLY A 43 1.17 11.53 -13.33
N TYR A 44 0.54 11.96 -12.23
CA TYR A 44 0.16 13.36 -12.03
C TYR A 44 1.32 14.19 -11.48
N GLY A 45 1.49 15.41 -11.99
CA GLY A 45 2.48 16.36 -11.49
C GLY A 45 3.92 15.86 -11.63
N CYS A 46 4.75 16.23 -10.67
CA CYS A 46 6.17 15.86 -10.63
C CYS A 46 6.45 14.66 -9.74
N TYR A 47 5.56 14.33 -8.79
CA TYR A 47 5.81 13.36 -7.72
C TYR A 47 4.75 12.24 -7.60
N CYS A 48 3.54 12.39 -8.12
CA CYS A 48 2.55 11.31 -8.01
C CYS A 48 2.84 10.17 -9.00
N GLY A 49 3.77 9.27 -8.68
CA GLY A 49 4.15 8.17 -9.56
C GLY A 49 5.46 7.49 -9.18
N LEU A 50 6.17 6.96 -10.18
CA LEU A 50 7.50 6.40 -9.98
C LEU A 50 8.57 7.49 -10.08
N GLY A 51 9.28 7.73 -8.97
CA GLY A 51 10.32 8.75 -8.88
C GLY A 51 9.77 10.12 -8.50
N GLY A 52 10.50 11.19 -8.81
CA GLY A 52 10.00 12.55 -8.65
C GLY A 52 11.13 13.58 -8.58
N LYS A 53 11.03 14.64 -9.38
CA LYS A 53 12.03 15.71 -9.47
C LYS A 53 11.36 17.04 -9.80
N GLY A 54 11.93 18.14 -9.31
CA GLY A 54 11.45 19.49 -9.58
C GLY A 54 10.58 20.06 -8.45
N THR A 55 9.77 21.07 -8.79
CA THR A 55 8.88 21.75 -7.83
C THR A 55 7.47 21.18 -7.97
N PRO A 56 6.80 20.81 -6.86
CA PRO A 56 5.43 20.33 -6.91
C PRO A 56 4.48 21.31 -7.61
N VAL A 57 3.64 20.80 -8.50
CA VAL A 57 2.77 21.63 -9.34
C VAL A 57 1.57 22.22 -8.59
N ASP A 58 1.06 21.50 -7.58
CA ASP A 58 -0.08 21.90 -6.75
C ASP A 58 -0.02 21.22 -5.37
N ASP A 59 -1.07 21.39 -4.55
CA ASP A 59 -1.16 20.74 -3.22
C ASP A 59 -1.26 19.22 -3.29
N THR A 60 -1.86 18.68 -4.36
CA THR A 60 -1.94 17.24 -4.59
C THR A 60 -0.54 16.65 -4.77
N ASP A 61 0.26 17.29 -5.61
CA ASP A 61 1.63 16.87 -5.92
C ASP A 61 2.57 17.06 -4.71
N ARG A 62 2.30 18.06 -3.85
CA ARG A 62 2.98 18.17 -2.54
C ARG A 62 2.67 16.99 -1.63
N CYS A 63 1.43 16.51 -1.60
CA CYS A 63 1.07 15.31 -0.84
C CYS A 63 1.79 14.07 -1.37
N CYS A 64 1.91 13.92 -2.70
CA CYS A 64 2.66 12.83 -3.30
C CYS A 64 4.15 12.89 -2.96
N ARG A 65 4.77 14.07 -3.00
CA ARG A 65 6.16 14.25 -2.55
C ARG A 65 6.35 13.82 -1.10
N ALA A 66 5.45 14.22 -0.20
CA ALA A 66 5.51 13.84 1.20
C ALA A 66 5.31 12.32 1.39
N HIS A 67 4.42 11.71 0.61
CA HIS A 67 4.20 10.27 0.59
C HIS A 67 5.45 9.51 0.17
N ASP A 68 6.15 9.95 -0.87
CA ASP A 68 7.39 9.32 -1.34
C ASP A 68 8.49 9.40 -0.28
N CYS A 69 8.65 10.56 0.38
CA CYS A 69 9.57 10.72 1.50
C CYS A 69 9.23 9.78 2.67
N CYS A 70 7.94 9.54 2.95
CA CYS A 70 7.51 8.59 3.96
C CYS A 70 7.90 7.16 3.57
N TYR A 71 7.62 6.77 2.32
CA TYR A 71 7.96 5.43 1.81
C TYR A 71 9.48 5.18 1.79
N GLU A 72 10.28 6.19 1.47
CA GLU A 72 11.73 6.09 1.51
C GLU A 72 12.24 5.82 2.94
N LYS A 73 11.74 6.57 3.94
CA LYS A 73 12.08 6.33 5.34
C LYS A 73 11.67 4.94 5.81
N LEU A 74 10.46 4.50 5.44
CA LEU A 74 10.00 3.15 5.77
C LEU A 74 10.91 2.07 5.16
N LYS A 75 11.35 2.26 3.91
CA LYS A 75 12.32 1.34 3.28
C LYS A 75 13.67 1.34 3.99
N GLN A 76 14.15 2.50 4.45
CA GLN A 76 15.38 2.60 5.24
C GLN A 76 15.28 1.86 6.59
N LEU A 77 14.08 1.80 7.17
CA LEU A 77 13.77 1.01 8.37
C LEU A 77 13.53 -0.47 8.07
N GLY A 78 13.77 -0.94 6.84
CA GLY A 78 13.58 -2.34 6.44
C GLY A 78 12.12 -2.73 6.15
N CYS A 79 11.18 -1.79 6.17
CA CYS A 79 9.80 -2.05 5.84
C CYS A 79 9.60 -2.19 4.32
N GLN A 80 8.59 -2.96 3.92
CA GLN A 80 8.20 -3.09 2.51
C GLN A 80 6.83 -2.43 2.30
N PRO A 81 6.72 -1.09 2.26
CA PRO A 81 5.43 -0.40 2.26
C PRO A 81 4.53 -0.69 1.04
N LEU A 82 5.10 -1.22 -0.05
CA LEU A 82 4.36 -1.69 -1.24
C LEU A 82 3.82 -3.13 -1.13
N LEU A 83 4.25 -3.87 -0.10
CA LEU A 83 3.83 -5.26 0.16
C LEU A 83 3.15 -5.44 1.53
N SER A 84 3.59 -4.72 2.57
CA SER A 84 3.11 -4.81 3.96
C SER A 84 1.64 -4.42 4.09
N SER A 85 0.79 -5.37 4.44
CA SER A 85 -0.65 -5.14 4.63
C SER A 85 -0.94 -4.18 5.79
N TYR A 86 -1.98 -3.36 5.62
CA TYR A 86 -2.54 -2.48 6.65
C TYR A 86 -3.80 -3.09 7.25
N GLN A 87 -4.05 -2.80 8.52
CA GLN A 87 -5.37 -3.00 9.13
C GLN A 87 -6.01 -1.65 9.41
N PHE A 88 -7.12 -1.36 8.73
CA PHE A 88 -7.83 -0.09 8.84
C PHE A 88 -9.33 -0.25 8.62
N HIS A 89 -10.09 0.66 9.20
CA HIS A 89 -11.50 0.90 8.92
C HIS A 89 -11.71 2.29 8.34
N ILE A 90 -12.84 2.49 7.68
CA ILE A 90 -13.25 3.82 7.21
C ILE A 90 -14.59 4.17 7.84
N VAL A 91 -14.60 5.27 8.58
CA VAL A 91 -15.79 5.80 9.24
C VAL A 91 -15.98 7.23 8.72
N ASN A 92 -17.12 7.53 8.10
CA ASN A 92 -17.42 8.87 7.55
C ASN A 92 -16.31 9.46 6.66
N ARG A 93 -15.73 8.64 5.76
CA ARG A 93 -14.57 9.00 4.90
C ARG A 93 -13.28 9.33 5.64
N THR A 94 -13.17 8.96 6.91
CA THR A 94 -11.95 9.07 7.71
C THR A 94 -11.34 7.69 7.89
N VAL A 95 -10.02 7.58 7.70
CA VAL A 95 -9.26 6.34 7.91
C VAL A 95 -8.98 6.18 9.40
N VAL A 96 -9.39 5.05 9.96
CA VAL A 96 -9.14 4.65 11.35
C VAL A 96 -8.22 3.43 11.34
N TRP A 97 -7.05 3.56 11.93
CA TRP A 97 -6.07 2.48 11.98
C TRP A 97 -6.38 1.52 13.13
N LEU A 98 -6.27 0.22 12.86
CA LEU A 98 -6.38 -0.80 13.89
C LEU A 98 -5.01 -1.03 14.56
N PRO A 99 -4.98 -1.47 15.82
CA PRO A 99 -3.74 -1.96 16.44
C PRO A 99 -3.18 -3.11 15.61
N SER A 100 -1.98 -2.95 15.06
CA SER A 100 -1.31 -4.01 14.32
C SER A 100 -0.59 -4.95 15.28
N GLU A 101 -0.89 -6.24 15.20
CA GLU A 101 -0.25 -7.32 15.97
C GLU A 101 1.26 -7.49 15.65
N ASN A 102 1.73 -6.85 14.57
CA ASN A 102 3.14 -6.74 14.22
C ASN A 102 3.50 -5.28 13.91
N PRO A 103 4.08 -4.54 14.87
CA PRO A 103 4.64 -3.23 14.59
C PRO A 103 5.95 -3.45 13.83
N GLN A 104 5.89 -3.53 12.49
CA GLN A 104 7.09 -3.43 11.64
C GLN A 104 7.65 -1.99 11.62
N ALA A 105 7.70 -1.35 12.78
CA ALA A 105 8.31 -0.06 13.03
C ALA A 105 8.91 -0.10 14.43
N GLY A 106 10.12 -0.65 14.53
CA GLY A 106 10.95 -0.60 15.73
C GLY A 106 11.18 -1.95 16.41
N GLU A 107 12.14 -2.71 15.90
CA GLU A 107 13.04 -3.45 16.79
C GLU A 107 14.46 -3.32 16.23
N ASN A 108 15.24 -2.45 16.91
CA ASN A 108 16.70 -2.22 16.90
C ASN A 108 17.46 -2.30 15.57
#